data_AF-A0A2E3YAN5-F1
#
_entry.id   AF-A0A2E3YAN5-F1
#
_cell.length_a   1.000
_cell.length_b   1.000
_cell.length_c   1.000
_cell.angle_alpha   90.00
_cell.angle_beta   90.00
_cell.angle_gamma   90.00
#
_symmetry.space_group_name_H-M   'P 1'
#
loop_
_entity.id
_entity.type
_entity.pdbx_description
1 polymer ?
#
loop_
_entity_poly.entity_id
_entity_poly.type
_entity_poly.pdbx_seq_one_letter_code
_entity_poly.pdbx_strand_id
1 'polypeptide(L)'
;MILSLMVLAIVLSLSVGAGYLVTRPLRLGDAPATDRLFFSAAAGLGVISSLMAIIGALDAYNPIGFGFGAIFLIVGGGLGRSACIADLRVIGDGLRTAISASTTSKVLFGLILFHWGVLLFAAFSPVYGYDALDRHLSIAKEYVHAGGFIPLTHIWGGDFPNQGVMLYTLALVLGDDRLAQITNVFALTCGMLGVFVLARPLKSVPLRLGASLVVLSLPAVTQYVASPYIDVYVQVWILAAWLALGNYANRSHSNDLIAGGLFGGLAA
;
A
#
# COMPACT_ATOMS: atom_id res chain seq x y z
N MET A 1 1.64 15.40 15.86
CA MET A 1 2.48 14.84 14.77
C MET A 1 3.15 13.52 15.15
N ILE A 2 4.08 13.45 16.13
CA ILE A 2 4.78 12.19 16.47
C ILE A 2 3.81 11.06 16.83
N LEU A 3 2.85 11.31 17.73
CA LEU A 3 1.85 10.30 18.10
C LEU A 3 1.05 9.80 16.89
N SER A 4 0.57 10.71 16.04
CA SER A 4 -0.18 10.36 14.82
C SER A 4 0.65 9.51 13.85
N LEU A 5 1.95 9.80 13.70
CA LEU A 5 2.86 8.99 12.89
C LEU A 5 3.03 7.58 13.47
N MET A 6 3.16 7.46 14.79
CA MET A 6 3.25 6.15 15.45
C MET A 6 1.96 5.35 15.26
N VAL A 7 0.80 5.97 15.44
CA VAL A 7 -0.50 5.32 15.24
C VAL A 7 -0.65 4.89 13.77
N LEU A 8 -0.31 5.76 12.82
CA LEU A 8 -0.35 5.42 11.40
C LEU A 8 0.55 4.24 11.07
N ALA A 9 1.79 4.22 11.57
CA ALA A 9 2.72 3.11 11.37
C ALA A 9 2.18 1.79 11.94
N ILE A 10 1.52 1.84 13.10
CA ILE A 10 0.85 0.67 13.71
C ILE A 10 -0.30 0.19 12.82
N VAL A 11 -1.17 1.11 12.37
CA VAL A 11 -2.32 0.79 11.50
C VAL A 11 -1.87 0.15 10.20
N LEU A 12 -0.87 0.73 9.53
CA LEU A 12 -0.29 0.17 8.30
C LEU A 12 0.38 -1.18 8.53
N SER A 13 1.03 -1.39 9.68
CA SER A 13 1.61 -2.70 10.03
C SER A 13 0.54 -3.76 10.30
N LEU A 14 -0.53 -3.39 11.00
CA LEU A 14 -1.68 -4.26 11.28
C LEU A 14 -2.41 -4.65 9.99
N SER A 15 -2.51 -3.72 9.02
CA SER A 15 -3.18 -4.01 7.75
C SER A 15 -2.45 -5.05 6.92
N VAL A 16 -1.11 -5.07 6.93
CA VAL A 16 -0.33 -6.16 6.30
C VAL A 16 -0.71 -7.51 6.93
N GLY A 17 -0.82 -7.56 8.27
CA GLY A 17 -1.28 -8.75 8.99
C GLY A 17 -2.70 -9.16 8.60
N ALA A 18 -3.64 -8.22 8.54
CA ALA A 18 -5.01 -8.48 8.08
C ALA A 18 -5.02 -8.98 6.62
N GLY A 19 -4.14 -8.45 5.78
CA GLY A 19 -3.95 -8.88 4.40
C GLY A 19 -3.51 -10.34 4.27
N TYR A 20 -2.74 -10.89 5.22
CA TYR A 20 -2.44 -12.33 5.25
C TYR A 20 -3.70 -13.18 5.43
N LEU A 21 -4.69 -12.71 6.18
CA LEU A 21 -5.96 -13.43 6.34
C LEU A 21 -6.79 -13.38 5.05
N VAL A 22 -6.79 -12.25 4.37
CA VAL A 22 -7.50 -12.06 3.09
C VAL A 22 -6.88 -12.91 1.99
N THR A 23 -5.56 -13.03 1.95
CA THR A 23 -4.85 -13.80 0.92
C THR A 23 -4.78 -15.31 1.21
N ARG A 24 -4.99 -15.72 2.47
CA ARG A 24 -5.01 -17.14 2.88
C ARG A 24 -6.00 -18.02 2.09
N PRO A 25 -7.30 -17.66 1.93
CA PRO A 25 -8.25 -18.48 1.17
C PRO A 25 -7.88 -18.57 -0.32
N LEU A 26 -7.15 -17.58 -0.85
CA LEU A 26 -6.63 -17.58 -2.21
C LEU A 26 -5.46 -18.57 -2.39
N ARG A 27 -5.01 -19.25 -1.33
CA ARG A 27 -3.89 -20.21 -1.37
C ARG A 27 -2.64 -19.66 -2.05
N LEU A 28 -2.40 -18.35 -1.92
CA LEU A 28 -1.14 -17.73 -2.30
C LEU A 28 0.02 -18.17 -1.37
N GLY A 29 -0.26 -19.03 -0.38
CA GLY A 29 0.69 -19.62 0.57
C GLY A 29 1.84 -20.39 -0.06
N ASP A 30 1.62 -21.02 -1.22
CA ASP A 30 2.67 -21.75 -1.96
C ASP A 30 3.65 -20.83 -2.70
N ALA A 31 3.40 -19.51 -2.68
CA ALA A 31 4.30 -18.54 -3.25
C ALA A 31 5.52 -18.29 -2.34
N PRO A 32 6.65 -17.81 -2.88
CA PRO A 32 7.79 -17.35 -2.08
C PRO A 32 7.37 -16.31 -1.02
N ALA A 33 8.12 -16.22 0.08
CA ALA A 33 7.85 -15.27 1.17
C ALA A 33 7.71 -13.81 0.65
N THR A 34 8.50 -13.42 -0.35
CA THR A 34 8.41 -12.08 -0.98
C THR A 34 7.06 -11.82 -1.63
N ASP A 35 6.51 -12.83 -2.30
CA ASP A 35 5.25 -12.74 -3.03
C ASP A 35 4.09 -12.69 -2.02
N ARG A 36 4.13 -13.54 -0.99
CA ARG A 36 3.14 -13.54 0.09
C ARG A 36 3.09 -12.22 0.84
N LEU A 37 4.26 -11.66 1.18
CA LEU A 37 4.32 -10.35 1.83
C LEU A 37 3.78 -9.25 0.91
N PHE A 38 4.12 -9.26 -0.38
CA PHE A 38 3.62 -8.29 -1.35
C PHE A 38 2.09 -8.35 -1.48
N PHE A 39 1.53 -9.53 -1.74
CA PHE A 39 0.08 -9.71 -1.84
C PHE A 39 -0.64 -9.33 -0.55
N SER A 40 -0.07 -9.66 0.60
CA SER A 40 -0.65 -9.31 1.89
C SER A 40 -0.60 -7.81 2.15
N ALA A 41 0.47 -7.12 1.77
CA ALA A 41 0.55 -5.67 1.89
C ALA A 41 -0.46 -4.97 0.95
N ALA A 42 -0.56 -5.42 -0.30
CA ALA A 42 -1.54 -4.93 -1.27
C ALA A 42 -2.99 -5.16 -0.78
N ALA A 43 -3.28 -6.36 -0.25
CA ALA A 43 -4.57 -6.68 0.34
C ALA A 43 -4.84 -5.86 1.61
N GLY A 44 -3.82 -5.61 2.44
CA GLY A 44 -3.93 -4.77 3.63
C GLY A 44 -4.32 -3.33 3.33
N LEU A 45 -3.75 -2.74 2.27
CA LEU A 45 -4.21 -1.44 1.75
C LEU A 45 -5.67 -1.50 1.31
N GLY A 46 -6.07 -2.56 0.60
CA GLY A 46 -7.46 -2.79 0.22
C GLY A 46 -8.40 -2.92 1.42
N VAL A 47 -7.96 -3.61 2.49
CA VAL A 47 -8.72 -3.76 3.74
C VAL A 47 -8.94 -2.42 4.41
N ILE A 48 -7.90 -1.59 4.57
CA ILE A 48 -8.07 -0.24 5.15
C ILE A 48 -9.03 0.56 4.28
N SER A 49 -8.80 0.58 2.97
CA SER A 49 -9.59 1.35 2.04
C SER A 49 -11.08 0.96 2.09
N SER A 50 -11.37 -0.33 2.02
CA SER A 50 -12.75 -0.86 2.12
C SER A 50 -13.36 -0.61 3.49
N LEU A 51 -12.59 -0.72 4.57
CA LEU A 51 -13.07 -0.43 5.92
C LEU A 51 -13.46 1.04 6.07
N MET A 52 -12.61 1.95 5.60
CA MET A 52 -12.92 3.38 5.56
C MET A 52 -14.13 3.66 4.69
N ALA A 53 -14.30 2.94 3.58
CA ALA A 53 -15.48 3.07 2.74
C ALA A 53 -16.76 2.63 3.46
N ILE A 54 -16.72 1.49 4.15
CA ILE A 54 -17.86 0.96 4.92
C ILE A 54 -18.24 1.90 6.06
N ILE A 55 -17.25 2.42 6.80
CA ILE A 55 -17.51 3.39 7.88
C ILE A 55 -18.16 4.66 7.31
N GLY A 56 -17.67 5.15 6.17
CA GLY A 56 -18.24 6.32 5.50
C GLY A 56 -19.67 6.10 5.00
N ALA A 57 -19.95 4.93 4.42
CA ALA A 57 -21.29 4.55 3.96
C ALA A 57 -22.31 4.37 5.09
N LEU A 58 -21.85 4.19 6.32
CA LEU A 58 -22.68 4.10 7.53
C LEU A 58 -22.79 5.45 8.26
N ASP A 59 -22.29 6.54 7.68
CA ASP A 59 -22.19 7.87 8.30
C ASP A 59 -21.52 7.81 9.68
N ALA A 60 -20.49 6.96 9.78
CA ALA A 60 -19.84 6.61 11.03
C ALA A 60 -18.40 7.13 11.14
N TYR A 61 -18.02 8.23 10.44
CA TYR A 61 -16.76 8.92 10.67
C TYR A 61 -16.78 9.71 11.99
N ASN A 62 -16.92 8.96 13.07
CA ASN A 62 -16.95 9.41 14.45
C ASN A 62 -16.14 8.41 15.31
N PRO A 63 -15.87 8.71 16.59
CA PRO A 63 -15.03 7.86 17.43
C PRO A 63 -15.49 6.41 17.54
N ILE A 64 -16.80 6.13 17.42
CA ILE A 64 -17.35 4.78 17.51
C ILE A 64 -17.01 3.98 16.25
N GLY A 65 -17.25 4.55 15.06
CA GLY A 65 -16.92 3.87 13.80
C GLY A 65 -15.42 3.60 13.66
N PHE A 66 -14.57 4.57 14.02
CA PHE A 66 -13.12 4.36 14.06
C PHE A 66 -12.69 3.35 15.12
N GLY A 67 -13.38 3.29 16.27
CA GLY A 67 -13.17 2.28 17.31
C GLY A 67 -13.39 0.87 16.78
N PHE A 68 -14.52 0.64 16.08
CA PHE A 68 -14.78 -0.65 15.42
C PHE A 68 -13.74 -0.98 14.35
N GLY A 69 -13.36 0.00 13.53
CA GLY A 69 -12.31 -0.18 12.54
C GLY A 69 -10.96 -0.56 13.16
N ALA A 70 -10.58 0.09 14.25
CA ALA A 70 -9.35 -0.22 14.99
C ALA A 70 -9.40 -1.63 15.59
N ILE A 71 -10.53 -2.04 16.20
CA ILE A 71 -10.71 -3.41 16.72
C ILE A 71 -10.56 -4.43 15.60
N PHE A 72 -11.21 -4.20 14.46
CA PHE A 72 -11.12 -5.08 13.30
C PHE A 72 -9.66 -5.25 12.83
N LEU A 73 -8.91 -4.16 12.71
CA LEU A 73 -7.50 -4.19 12.31
C LEU A 73 -6.60 -4.84 13.37
N ILE A 74 -6.85 -4.61 14.67
CA ILE A 74 -6.08 -5.23 15.76
C ILE A 74 -6.30 -6.74 15.76
N VAL A 75 -7.53 -7.20 15.65
CA VAL A 75 -7.87 -8.63 15.62
C VAL A 75 -7.32 -9.27 14.34
N GLY A 76 -7.64 -8.71 13.17
CA GLY A 76 -7.17 -9.24 11.88
C GLY A 76 -5.65 -9.22 11.76
N GLY A 77 -5.03 -8.09 12.10
CA GLY A 77 -3.57 -7.93 12.11
C GLY A 77 -2.89 -8.85 13.11
N GLY A 78 -3.46 -9.02 14.30
CA GLY A 78 -2.95 -9.93 15.34
C GLY A 78 -2.96 -11.39 14.89
N LEU A 79 -4.03 -11.83 14.24
CA LEU A 79 -4.15 -13.20 13.71
C LEU A 79 -3.19 -13.48 12.54
N GLY A 80 -2.87 -12.49 11.71
CA GLY A 80 -1.89 -12.62 10.62
C GLY A 80 -0.43 -12.33 11.00
N ARG A 81 -0.18 -11.85 12.23
CA ARG A 81 1.13 -11.36 12.69
C ARG A 81 2.24 -12.41 12.58
N SER A 82 1.97 -13.65 12.96
CA SER A 82 3.01 -14.70 13.00
C SER A 82 3.53 -15.03 11.60
N ALA A 83 2.63 -15.15 10.61
CA ALA A 83 2.99 -15.33 9.21
C ALA A 83 3.79 -14.15 8.66
N CYS A 84 3.33 -12.92 8.94
CA CYS A 84 4.04 -11.70 8.54
C CYS A 84 5.47 -11.64 9.09
N ILE A 85 5.66 -11.91 10.39
CA ILE A 85 6.98 -11.92 11.02
C ILE A 85 7.87 -13.02 10.45
N ALA A 86 7.32 -14.21 10.19
CA ALA A 86 8.07 -15.31 9.59
C ALA A 86 8.60 -14.93 8.20
N ASP A 87 7.75 -14.36 7.35
CA ASP A 87 8.13 -13.95 5.99
C ASP A 87 9.12 -12.78 6.01
N LEU A 88 8.93 -11.79 6.89
CA LEU A 88 9.88 -10.69 7.07
C LEU A 88 11.27 -11.19 7.49
N ARG A 89 11.37 -12.20 8.35
CA ARG A 89 12.65 -12.81 8.74
C ARG A 89 13.32 -13.47 7.55
N VAL A 90 12.59 -14.31 6.81
CA VAL A 90 13.12 -15.00 5.61
C VAL A 90 13.60 -14.00 4.56
N ILE A 91 12.83 -12.95 4.30
CA ILE A 91 13.20 -11.89 3.36
C ILE A 91 14.41 -11.12 3.87
N GLY A 92 14.45 -10.77 5.16
CA GLY A 92 15.56 -10.06 5.79
C GLY A 92 16.88 -10.83 5.68
N ASP A 93 16.86 -12.13 5.99
CA ASP A 93 18.04 -12.99 5.87
C ASP A 93 18.49 -13.13 4.41
N GLY A 94 17.56 -13.34 3.48
CA GLY A 94 17.84 -13.42 2.05
C GLY A 94 18.44 -12.12 1.50
N LEU A 95 17.89 -10.98 1.89
CA LEU A 95 18.36 -9.66 1.48
C LEU A 95 19.75 -9.37 2.07
N ARG A 96 19.98 -9.68 3.35
CA ARG A 96 21.29 -9.53 4.00
C ARG A 96 22.35 -10.36 3.30
N THR A 97 22.07 -11.62 3.00
CA THR A 97 23.00 -12.48 2.26
C THR A 97 23.28 -11.90 0.87
N ALA A 98 22.24 -11.50 0.12
CA ALA A 98 22.42 -10.96 -1.24
C ALA A 98 23.18 -9.62 -1.30
N ILE A 99 22.96 -8.74 -0.31
CA ILE A 99 23.71 -7.49 -0.15
C ILE A 99 25.16 -7.80 0.21
N SER A 100 25.41 -8.72 1.13
CA SER A 100 26.78 -9.06 1.56
C SER A 100 27.62 -9.68 0.45
N ALA A 101 26.98 -10.41 -0.47
CA ALA A 101 27.62 -11.17 -1.54
C ALA A 101 28.19 -10.33 -2.70
N SER A 102 27.74 -9.08 -2.89
CA SER A 102 28.18 -8.26 -4.04
C SER A 102 28.21 -6.77 -3.72
N THR A 103 29.31 -6.09 -4.11
CA THR A 103 29.42 -4.61 -4.05
C THR A 103 28.32 -3.93 -4.85
N THR A 104 27.93 -4.49 -6.00
CA THR A 104 26.83 -3.96 -6.82
C THR A 104 25.51 -4.01 -6.05
N SER A 105 25.20 -5.11 -5.35
CA SER A 105 24.00 -5.18 -4.50
C SER A 105 24.02 -4.13 -3.39
N LYS A 106 25.17 -3.91 -2.74
CA LYS A 106 25.33 -2.88 -1.69
C LYS A 106 25.06 -1.48 -2.22
N VAL A 107 25.65 -1.13 -3.37
CA VAL A 107 25.48 0.18 -4.00
C VAL A 107 24.02 0.38 -4.40
N LEU A 108 23.41 -0.59 -5.10
CA LEU A 108 22.02 -0.48 -5.55
C LEU A 108 21.05 -0.38 -4.37
N PHE A 109 21.23 -1.20 -3.34
CA PHE A 109 20.40 -1.12 -2.14
C PHE A 109 20.59 0.21 -1.39
N GLY A 110 21.82 0.71 -1.29
CA GLY A 110 22.12 2.02 -0.72
C GLY A 110 21.44 3.16 -1.49
N LEU A 111 21.45 3.10 -2.82
CA LEU A 111 20.76 4.09 -3.67
C LEU A 111 19.23 4.04 -3.52
N ILE A 112 18.65 2.85 -3.37
CA ILE A 112 17.22 2.67 -3.09
C ILE A 112 16.88 3.29 -1.73
N LEU A 113 17.65 2.98 -0.68
CA LEU A 113 17.43 3.56 0.65
C LEU A 113 17.60 5.08 0.66
N PHE A 114 18.57 5.61 -0.08
CA PHE A 114 18.77 7.04 -0.24
C PHE A 114 17.56 7.70 -0.91
N HIS A 115 17.10 7.19 -2.06
CA HIS A 115 15.92 7.72 -2.74
C HIS A 115 14.67 7.61 -1.87
N TRP A 116 14.44 6.47 -1.22
CA TRP A 116 13.33 6.28 -0.30
C TRP A 116 13.38 7.29 0.86
N GLY A 117 14.56 7.55 1.43
CA GLY A 117 14.75 8.56 2.48
C GLY A 117 14.45 9.98 2.00
N VAL A 118 14.83 10.32 0.77
CA VAL A 118 14.49 11.62 0.14
C VAL A 118 12.97 11.75 -0.04
N LEU A 119 12.28 10.71 -0.50
CA LEU A 119 10.83 10.72 -0.68
C LEU A 119 10.09 10.78 0.66
N LEU A 120 10.58 10.07 1.68
CA LEU A 120 10.06 10.19 3.03
C LEU A 120 10.22 11.61 3.57
N PHE A 121 11.38 12.24 3.35
CA PHE A 121 11.59 13.64 3.73
C PHE A 121 10.64 14.58 2.97
N ALA A 122 10.45 14.36 1.66
CA ALA A 122 9.52 15.13 0.84
C ALA A 122 8.06 14.99 1.31
N ALA A 123 7.66 13.82 1.81
CA ALA A 123 6.32 13.60 2.35
C ALA A 123 5.99 14.43 3.61
N PHE A 124 7.00 15.04 4.25
CA PHE A 124 6.78 16.02 5.32
C PHE A 124 6.63 17.46 4.83
N SER A 125 6.80 17.71 3.53
CA SER A 125 6.59 19.03 2.92
C SER A 125 5.09 19.39 2.87
N PRO A 126 4.75 20.67 2.69
CA PRO A 126 3.37 21.06 2.41
C PRO A 126 2.82 20.33 1.17
N VAL A 127 1.56 19.89 1.23
CA VAL A 127 0.91 19.26 0.08
C VAL A 127 0.82 20.25 -1.08
N TYR A 128 1.09 19.75 -2.28
CA TYR A 128 1.06 20.53 -3.52
C TYR A 128 0.44 19.73 -4.67
N GLY A 129 0.17 20.40 -5.79
CA GLY A 129 -0.39 19.76 -6.98
C GLY A 129 -1.91 19.86 -7.03
N TYR A 130 -2.41 20.12 -8.24
CA TYR A 130 -3.81 20.46 -8.47
C TYR A 130 -4.73 19.31 -8.06
N ASP A 131 -4.58 18.11 -8.64
CA ASP A 131 -5.46 16.98 -8.35
C ASP A 131 -5.40 16.52 -6.89
N ALA A 132 -4.20 16.57 -6.28
CA ALA A 132 -4.03 16.19 -4.88
C ALA A 132 -4.85 17.10 -3.94
N LEU A 133 -4.85 18.42 -4.20
CA LEU A 133 -5.56 19.41 -3.40
C LEU A 133 -7.04 19.50 -3.77
N ASP A 134 -7.35 19.69 -5.05
CA ASP A 134 -8.69 19.95 -5.57
C ASP A 134 -9.60 18.71 -5.49
N ARG A 135 -9.03 17.52 -5.73
CA ARG A 135 -9.79 16.28 -5.83
C ARG A 135 -9.53 15.34 -4.65
N HIS A 136 -8.32 14.82 -4.53
CA HIS A 136 -8.07 13.66 -3.66
C HIS A 136 -8.21 13.99 -2.17
N LEU A 137 -7.56 15.05 -1.70
CA LEU A 137 -7.70 15.47 -0.31
C LEU A 137 -9.02 16.18 -0.05
N SER A 138 -9.51 17.01 -0.97
CA SER A 138 -10.76 17.74 -0.74
C SER A 138 -11.93 16.80 -0.57
N ILE A 139 -12.08 15.78 -1.43
CA ILE A 139 -13.11 14.74 -1.24
C ILE A 139 -12.98 14.07 0.13
N ALA A 140 -11.78 13.65 0.51
CA ALA A 140 -11.56 12.98 1.79
C ALA A 140 -11.88 13.89 3.00
N LYS A 141 -11.55 15.18 2.92
CA LYS A 141 -11.84 16.18 3.97
C LYS A 141 -13.33 16.43 4.10
N GLU A 142 -14.03 16.64 2.99
CA GLU A 142 -15.47 16.87 2.98
C GLU A 142 -16.22 15.69 3.59
N TYR A 143 -15.83 14.45 3.25
CA TYR A 143 -16.44 13.28 3.88
C TYR A 143 -16.16 13.19 5.38
N VAL A 144 -14.90 13.37 5.80
CA VAL A 144 -14.55 13.33 7.24
C VAL A 144 -15.27 14.42 8.02
N HIS A 145 -15.40 15.63 7.47
CA HIS A 145 -16.15 16.73 8.09
C HIS A 145 -17.65 16.47 8.16
N ALA A 146 -18.23 15.87 7.13
CA ALA A 146 -19.64 15.50 7.09
C ALA A 146 -19.99 14.31 8.00
N GLY A 147 -18.98 13.59 8.50
CA GLY A 147 -19.18 12.38 9.30
C GLY A 147 -19.47 11.13 8.46
N GLY A 148 -19.40 11.21 7.13
CA GLY A 148 -19.84 10.16 6.23
C GLY A 148 -19.76 10.56 4.76
N PHE A 149 -20.44 9.83 3.90
CA PHE A 149 -20.49 10.16 2.48
C PHE A 149 -21.56 11.21 2.20
N ILE A 150 -21.16 12.24 1.46
CA ILE A 150 -22.07 13.26 0.94
C ILE A 150 -21.91 13.36 -0.58
N PRO A 151 -22.96 13.72 -1.33
CA PRO A 151 -22.82 13.98 -2.76
C PRO A 151 -21.90 15.18 -3.00
N LEU A 152 -20.78 14.97 -3.70
CA LEU A 152 -19.83 16.03 -4.07
C LEU A 152 -19.84 16.25 -5.58
N THR A 153 -21.00 16.64 -6.10
CA THR A 153 -21.23 16.79 -7.55
C THR A 153 -20.40 17.90 -8.21
N HIS A 154 -19.71 18.72 -7.41
CA HIS A 154 -18.84 19.79 -7.88
C HIS A 154 -17.38 19.35 -8.00
N ILE A 155 -17.00 18.17 -7.49
CA ILE A 155 -15.65 17.61 -7.57
C ILE A 155 -15.70 16.33 -8.41
N TRP A 156 -14.89 16.26 -9.46
CA TRP A 156 -14.84 15.09 -10.33
C TRP A 156 -14.48 13.81 -9.54
N GLY A 157 -15.33 12.78 -9.63
CA GLY A 157 -15.13 11.53 -8.89
C GLY A 157 -15.42 11.63 -7.39
N GLY A 158 -16.11 12.68 -6.95
CA GLY A 158 -16.63 12.83 -5.59
C GLY A 158 -17.99 12.17 -5.36
N ASP A 159 -18.56 11.49 -6.36
CA ASP A 159 -19.87 10.83 -6.26
C ASP A 159 -19.78 9.37 -5.78
N PHE A 160 -18.56 8.83 -5.63
CA PHE A 160 -18.33 7.45 -5.21
C PHE A 160 -17.07 7.33 -4.35
N PRO A 161 -16.99 6.31 -3.48
CA PRO A 161 -15.80 6.09 -2.66
C PRO A 161 -14.66 5.51 -3.49
N ASN A 162 -13.78 6.40 -4.00
CA ASN A 162 -12.55 5.96 -4.64
C ASN A 162 -11.61 5.32 -3.62
N GLN A 163 -11.13 4.10 -3.90
CA GLN A 163 -10.36 3.30 -2.94
C GLN A 163 -9.06 4.02 -2.47
N GLY A 164 -8.37 4.74 -3.36
CA GLY A 164 -7.21 5.52 -2.97
C GLY A 164 -7.56 6.69 -2.06
N VAL A 165 -8.66 7.38 -2.33
CA VAL A 165 -9.16 8.49 -1.50
C VAL A 165 -9.55 8.01 -0.09
N MET A 166 -10.11 6.81 0.02
CA MET A 166 -10.46 6.23 1.33
C MET A 166 -9.25 6.04 2.24
N LEU A 167 -8.06 5.79 1.70
CA LEU A 167 -6.82 5.74 2.50
C LEU A 167 -6.45 7.11 3.07
N TYR A 168 -6.80 8.21 2.39
CA TYR A 168 -6.58 9.56 2.89
C TYR A 168 -7.55 9.95 3.99
N THR A 169 -8.78 9.42 4.00
CA THR A 169 -9.72 9.64 5.13
C THR A 169 -9.13 9.13 6.45
N LEU A 170 -8.46 7.95 6.45
CA LEU A 170 -7.73 7.44 7.61
C LEU A 170 -6.65 8.42 8.06
N ALA A 171 -5.83 8.91 7.12
CA ALA A 171 -4.74 9.83 7.44
C ALA A 171 -5.23 11.14 8.06
N LEU A 172 -6.31 11.71 7.53
CA LEU A 172 -6.93 12.94 8.02
C LEU A 172 -7.55 12.76 9.41
N VAL A 173 -8.14 11.60 9.70
CA VAL A 173 -8.69 11.29 11.03
C VAL A 173 -7.58 11.19 12.09
N LEU A 174 -6.39 10.71 11.70
CA LEU A 174 -5.25 10.58 12.60
C LEU A 174 -4.48 11.89 12.81
N GLY A 175 -4.60 12.85 11.91
CA GLY A 175 -3.83 14.09 11.98
C GLY A 175 -4.09 15.05 10.82
N ASP A 176 -3.06 15.30 10.01
CA ASP A 176 -3.08 16.34 8.98
C ASP A 176 -2.78 15.77 7.58
N ASP A 177 -2.87 16.64 6.57
CA ASP A 177 -2.64 16.31 5.16
C ASP A 177 -1.28 15.66 4.89
N ARG A 178 -0.27 15.85 5.75
CA ARG A 178 1.06 15.22 5.55
C ARG A 178 0.99 13.73 5.82
N LEU A 179 0.12 13.27 6.70
CA LEU A 179 -0.07 11.83 6.93
C LEU A 179 -0.55 11.10 5.68
N ALA A 180 -1.30 11.78 4.80
CA ALA A 180 -1.72 11.23 3.51
C ALA A 180 -0.54 11.05 2.54
N GLN A 181 0.51 11.88 2.64
CA GLN A 181 1.74 11.67 1.89
C GLN A 181 2.55 10.48 2.47
N ILE A 182 2.53 10.31 3.79
CA ILE A 182 3.20 9.17 4.44
C ILE A 182 2.55 7.83 4.06
N THR A 183 1.23 7.78 3.87
CA THR A 183 0.56 6.59 3.32
C THR A 183 1.00 6.30 1.88
N ASN A 184 1.27 7.33 1.06
CA ASN A 184 1.86 7.17 -0.27
C ASN A 184 3.28 6.58 -0.22
N VAL A 185 4.11 6.99 0.74
CA VAL A 185 5.46 6.38 0.95
C VAL A 185 5.34 4.90 1.32
N PHE A 186 4.37 4.52 2.14
CA PHE A 186 4.12 3.11 2.46
C PHE A 186 3.65 2.32 1.23
N ALA A 187 2.74 2.90 0.43
CA ALA A 187 2.31 2.29 -0.83
C ALA A 187 3.47 2.13 -1.81
N LEU A 188 4.36 3.12 -1.92
CA LEU A 188 5.59 2.99 -2.69
C LEU A 188 6.46 1.84 -2.20
N THR A 189 6.66 1.68 -0.89
CA THR A 189 7.42 0.55 -0.34
C THR A 189 6.80 -0.79 -0.74
N CYS A 190 5.47 -0.89 -0.71
CA CYS A 190 4.75 -2.08 -1.19
C CYS A 190 4.96 -2.27 -2.71
N GLY A 191 4.87 -1.20 -3.50
CA GLY A 191 5.08 -1.21 -4.95
C GLY A 191 6.50 -1.64 -5.32
N MET A 192 7.51 -1.20 -4.58
CA MET A 192 8.91 -1.60 -4.76
C MET A 192 9.11 -3.09 -4.48
N LEU A 193 8.45 -3.63 -3.46
CA LEU A 193 8.43 -5.08 -3.25
C LEU A 193 7.75 -5.79 -4.44
N GLY A 194 6.65 -5.25 -4.97
CA GLY A 194 5.97 -5.75 -6.15
C GLY A 194 6.86 -5.78 -7.41
N VAL A 195 7.57 -4.67 -7.70
CA VAL A 195 8.55 -4.59 -8.80
C VAL A 195 9.66 -5.61 -8.60
N PHE A 196 10.19 -5.73 -7.37
CA PHE A 196 11.23 -6.70 -7.05
C PHE A 196 10.75 -8.13 -7.28
N VAL A 197 9.50 -8.47 -6.95
CA VAL A 197 8.88 -9.78 -7.23
C VAL A 197 8.66 -9.98 -8.72
N LEU A 198 8.13 -8.98 -9.43
CA LEU A 198 7.89 -9.05 -10.88
C LEU A 198 9.19 -9.24 -11.68
N ALA A 199 10.29 -8.68 -11.19
CA ALA A 199 11.62 -8.86 -11.77
C ALA A 199 12.24 -10.25 -11.52
N ARG A 200 11.52 -11.21 -10.90
CA ARG A 200 12.01 -12.58 -10.65
C ARG A 200 12.62 -13.30 -11.86
N PRO A 201 12.16 -13.11 -13.12
CA PRO A 201 12.77 -13.79 -14.26
C PRO A 201 14.24 -13.41 -14.51
N LEU A 202 14.72 -12.28 -13.98
CA LEU A 202 16.11 -11.82 -14.13
C LEU A 202 17.12 -12.69 -13.37
N LYS A 203 16.67 -13.58 -12.46
CA LYS A 203 17.46 -14.51 -11.60
C LYS A 203 18.52 -13.89 -10.67
N SER A 204 19.09 -12.75 -11.02
CA SER A 204 20.12 -12.02 -10.27
C SER A 204 19.49 -10.98 -9.34
N VAL A 205 19.84 -11.02 -8.06
CA VAL A 205 19.38 -10.03 -7.07
C VAL A 205 19.83 -8.60 -7.43
N PRO A 206 21.09 -8.34 -7.81
CA PRO A 206 21.48 -7.02 -8.34
C PRO A 206 20.58 -6.52 -9.45
N LEU A 207 20.19 -7.37 -10.41
CA LEU A 207 19.32 -6.95 -11.52
C LEU A 207 17.91 -6.60 -11.03
N ARG A 208 17.37 -7.35 -10.06
CA ARG A 208 16.06 -7.06 -9.45
C ARG A 208 16.07 -5.77 -8.63
N LEU A 209 17.15 -5.50 -7.90
CA LEU A 209 17.38 -4.22 -7.21
C LEU A 209 17.51 -3.09 -8.25
N GLY A 210 18.25 -3.31 -9.34
CA GLY A 210 18.38 -2.35 -10.43
C GLY A 210 17.04 -2.00 -11.06
N ALA A 211 16.18 -3.00 -11.35
CA ALA A 211 14.83 -2.76 -11.85
C ALA A 211 13.98 -1.92 -10.87
N SER A 212 14.08 -2.20 -9.57
CA SER A 212 13.39 -1.41 -8.53
C SER A 212 13.89 0.02 -8.49
N LEU A 213 15.21 0.24 -8.58
CA LEU A 213 15.82 1.56 -8.62
C LEU A 213 15.41 2.34 -9.88
N VAL A 214 15.37 1.70 -11.06
CA VAL A 214 14.91 2.35 -12.29
C VAL A 214 13.50 2.90 -12.14
N VAL A 215 12.57 2.12 -11.58
CA VAL A 215 11.21 2.58 -11.31
C VAL A 215 11.21 3.73 -10.29
N LEU A 216 11.96 3.58 -9.20
CA LEU A 216 12.06 4.59 -8.15
C LEU A 216 12.65 5.92 -8.64
N SER A 217 13.52 5.88 -9.66
CA SER A 217 14.13 7.06 -10.27
C SER A 217 13.25 7.73 -11.34
N LEU A 218 12.06 7.20 -11.63
CA LEU A 218 11.13 7.85 -12.56
C LEU A 218 10.61 9.16 -11.95
N PRO A 219 10.68 10.30 -12.67
CA PRO A 219 10.17 11.58 -12.16
C PRO A 219 8.70 11.53 -11.71
N ALA A 220 7.88 10.77 -12.42
CA ALA A 220 6.47 10.56 -12.07
C ALA A 220 6.29 9.90 -10.69
N VAL A 221 7.15 8.95 -10.32
CA VAL A 221 7.10 8.31 -8.99
C VAL A 221 7.41 9.32 -7.91
N THR A 222 8.44 10.15 -8.10
CA THR A 222 8.77 11.23 -7.15
C THR A 222 7.59 12.20 -6.98
N GLN A 223 6.97 12.62 -8.09
CA GLN A 223 5.82 13.53 -8.06
C GLN A 223 4.61 12.93 -7.34
N TYR A 224 4.26 11.68 -7.62
CA TYR A 224 3.07 11.03 -7.06
C TYR A 224 3.24 10.56 -5.62
N VAL A 225 4.47 10.35 -5.16
CA VAL A 225 4.72 9.95 -3.77
C VAL A 225 4.82 11.17 -2.85
N ALA A 226 5.42 12.26 -3.33
CA ALA A 226 5.61 13.49 -2.55
C ALA A 226 4.34 14.35 -2.41
N SER A 227 3.19 13.89 -2.92
CA SER A 227 1.89 14.52 -2.70
C SER A 227 0.78 13.45 -2.76
N PRO A 228 -0.41 13.65 -2.16
CA PRO A 228 -1.50 12.67 -2.12
C PRO A 228 -2.17 12.38 -3.48
N TYR A 229 -1.44 11.73 -4.38
CA TYR A 229 -1.96 11.13 -5.61
C TYR A 229 -2.34 9.67 -5.37
N ILE A 230 -3.56 9.29 -5.76
CA ILE A 230 -4.06 7.92 -5.56
C ILE A 230 -3.34 6.88 -6.42
N ASP A 231 -2.65 7.32 -7.48
CA ASP A 231 -1.95 6.52 -8.47
C ASP A 231 -0.94 5.56 -7.84
N VAL A 232 -0.33 5.92 -6.72
CA VAL A 232 0.62 5.04 -6.02
C VAL A 232 -0.05 3.79 -5.44
N TYR A 233 -1.32 3.89 -5.02
CA TYR A 233 -2.09 2.73 -4.55
C TYR A 233 -2.56 1.88 -5.73
N VAL A 234 -3.05 2.54 -6.77
CA VAL A 234 -3.46 1.89 -8.02
C VAL A 234 -2.30 1.08 -8.59
N GLN A 235 -1.07 1.61 -8.59
CA GLN A 235 0.13 0.88 -9.00
C GLN A 235 0.33 -0.42 -8.20
N VAL A 236 0.18 -0.38 -6.87
CA VAL A 236 0.33 -1.57 -6.02
C VAL A 236 -0.68 -2.64 -6.40
N TRP A 237 -1.94 -2.26 -6.57
CA TRP A 237 -3.01 -3.19 -6.92
C TRP A 237 -2.91 -3.70 -8.36
N ILE A 238 -2.49 -2.87 -9.32
CA ILE A 238 -2.19 -3.30 -10.68
C ILE A 238 -1.03 -4.32 -10.67
N LEU A 239 0.06 -4.05 -9.95
CA LEU A 239 1.18 -5.00 -9.84
C LEU A 239 0.74 -6.33 -9.22
N ALA A 240 -0.12 -6.29 -8.19
CA ALA A 240 -0.70 -7.50 -7.59
C ALA A 240 -1.60 -8.25 -8.59
N ALA A 241 -2.46 -7.54 -9.32
CA ALA A 241 -3.31 -8.14 -10.34
C ALA A 241 -2.48 -8.82 -11.45
N TRP A 242 -1.45 -8.13 -11.96
CA TRP A 242 -0.55 -8.67 -12.98
C TRP A 242 0.24 -9.88 -12.49
N LEU A 243 0.75 -9.87 -11.27
CA LEU A 243 1.45 -11.01 -10.69
C LEU A 243 0.52 -12.21 -10.51
N ALA A 244 -0.70 -11.98 -10.04
CA ALA A 244 -1.71 -13.02 -9.88
C ALA A 244 -2.10 -13.63 -11.24
N LEU A 245 -2.41 -12.79 -12.24
CA LEU A 245 -2.71 -13.27 -13.60
C LEU A 245 -1.52 -13.98 -14.25
N GLY A 246 -0.29 -13.52 -14.00
CA GLY A 246 0.92 -14.20 -14.42
C GLY A 246 1.10 -15.57 -13.76
N ASN A 247 0.76 -15.70 -12.48
CA ASN A 247 0.74 -17.01 -11.81
C ASN A 247 -0.35 -17.91 -12.40
N TYR A 248 -1.55 -17.38 -12.67
CA TYR A 248 -2.62 -18.11 -13.34
C TYR A 248 -2.19 -18.63 -14.72
N ALA A 249 -1.56 -17.79 -15.54
CA ALA A 249 -1.07 -18.20 -16.86
C ALA A 249 -0.06 -19.36 -16.79
N ASN A 250 0.72 -19.45 -15.71
CA ASN A 250 1.73 -20.49 -15.52
C ASN A 250 1.19 -21.76 -14.83
N ARG A 251 0.19 -21.64 -13.95
CA ARG A 251 -0.28 -22.72 -13.06
C ARG A 251 -1.72 -23.16 -13.31
N SER A 252 -2.51 -22.34 -14.00
CA SER A 252 -3.95 -22.52 -14.24
C SER A 252 -4.79 -22.73 -12.98
N HIS A 253 -4.35 -22.19 -11.83
CA HIS A 253 -5.10 -22.27 -10.57
C HIS A 253 -6.14 -21.15 -10.49
N SER A 254 -7.43 -21.49 -10.38
CA SER A 254 -8.53 -20.52 -10.32
C SER A 254 -8.37 -19.44 -9.25
N ASN A 255 -7.72 -19.77 -8.14
CA ASN A 255 -7.46 -18.80 -7.08
C ASN A 255 -6.57 -17.62 -7.52
N ASP A 256 -5.62 -17.86 -8.43
CA ASP A 256 -4.77 -16.81 -9.00
C ASP A 256 -5.61 -15.87 -9.90
N LEU A 257 -6.60 -16.40 -10.60
CA LEU A 257 -7.55 -15.61 -11.39
C LEU A 257 -8.47 -14.77 -10.48
N ILE A 258 -8.97 -15.36 -9.39
CA ILE A 258 -9.78 -14.64 -8.39
C ILE A 258 -8.95 -13.53 -7.74
N ALA A 259 -7.69 -13.80 -7.38
CA ALA A 259 -6.77 -12.79 -6.86
C ALA A 259 -6.55 -11.67 -7.88
N GLY A 260 -6.37 -12.00 -9.16
CA GLY A 260 -6.27 -11.04 -10.24
C GLY A 260 -7.49 -10.13 -10.34
N GLY A 261 -8.69 -10.70 -10.26
CA GLY A 261 -9.95 -9.95 -10.25
C GLY A 261 -10.12 -9.08 -9.01
N LEU A 262 -9.77 -9.59 -7.83
CA LEU A 262 -9.82 -8.84 -6.56
C LEU A 262 -8.93 -7.59 -6.61
N PHE A 263 -7.66 -7.76 -6.98
CA PHE A 263 -6.74 -6.63 -7.06
C PHE A 263 -7.05 -5.70 -8.24
N GLY A 264 -7.53 -6.24 -9.36
CA GLY A 264 -8.03 -5.45 -10.48
C GLY A 264 -9.23 -4.57 -10.09
N GLY A 265 -10.15 -5.11 -9.28
CA GLY A 265 -11.28 -4.35 -8.74
C GLY A 265 -10.88 -3.28 -7.73
N LEU A 266 -9.85 -3.53 -6.91
CA LEU A 266 -9.28 -2.50 -6.02
C LEU A 266 -8.60 -1.36 -6.80
N ALA A 267 -8.03 -1.66 -7.96
CA ALA A 267 -7.36 -0.70 -8.82
C ALA A 267 -8.31 0.16 -9.69
N ALA A 268 -9.60 -0.19 -9.73
CA ALA A 268 -10.61 0.44 -10.59
C ALA A 268 -11.18 1.75 -10.02
#